data_AF-A0A8S9WKV0-F1
#
_entry.id   AF-A0A8S9WKV0-F1
#
_cell.length_a   1.000
_cell.length_b   1.000
_cell.length_c   1.000
_cell.angle_alpha   90.00
_cell.angle_beta   90.00
_cell.angle_gamma   90.00
#
_symmetry.space_group_name_H-M   'P 1'
#
loop_
_entity.id
_entity.type
_entity.pdbx_description
1 polymer ?
#
loop_
_entity_poly.entity_id
_entity_poly.type
_entity_poly.pdbx_seq_one_letter_code
_entity_poly.pdbx_strand_id
1 'polypeptide(L)'
;MSEVRTLKESINITLESAGFLTDSGDYVDGLIDAERAKENYVISLRHRLILNENREKTKIDLIYESPATSKGRLKGRPGHSCIYFKIYDSTQDIKQIRKDIWNTGMAPLLWLIGPTSVRIYDAFARPEETDTEKTHILDILTITSEGLEGVEKFMRELFDTGKFWESDIGKNVNPNQRVEKALLDDLWDTEKILTPKRGGLPVHIAHAILGRSIFMAYLWDRKIITSEFLKAEFGHSDMEDLLTDKPQLYKFFRWLRNKFNGDLFPIYDGEEDIVNEKKHLKLIYLFFKGTDMSSVKFKNNNEIVEYQERLWPYNFDIIPIELISSIYEMFAHSNDPIDARAKSIHYTKLHLVELVQSIAMLDLPDDARILDPACGSGVFLVDAFRRLVWKKKVTLERELTHEDILDILLNQIYGVDVEPGAVEVTAFSLYLALLELD
;
A
#
# COMPACT_ATOMS: atom_id res chain seq x y z
N MET A 1 42.97 -12.33 -4.91
CA MET A 1 42.35 -11.13 -5.49
C MET A 1 41.02 -11.58 -6.05
N SER A 2 39.91 -11.30 -5.39
CA SER A 2 38.59 -11.68 -5.89
C SER A 2 38.30 -10.84 -7.13
N GLU A 3 38.08 -11.48 -8.28
CA GLU A 3 37.46 -10.82 -9.42
C GLU A 3 36.16 -10.17 -8.93
N VAL A 4 36.04 -8.86 -9.14
CA VAL A 4 34.81 -8.14 -8.84
C VAL A 4 33.77 -8.64 -9.83
N ARG A 5 32.88 -9.54 -9.37
CA ARG A 5 31.77 -10.01 -10.19
C ARG A 5 30.87 -8.86 -10.58
N THR A 6 30.36 -8.91 -11.79
CA THR A 6 29.35 -7.98 -12.25
C THR A 6 28.03 -8.25 -11.52
N LEU A 7 27.23 -7.21 -11.28
CA LEU A 7 25.90 -7.37 -10.65
C LEU A 7 25.00 -8.34 -11.44
N LYS A 8 25.18 -8.41 -12.76
CA LYS A 8 24.47 -9.34 -13.64
C LYS A 8 24.86 -10.80 -13.40
N GLU A 9 26.12 -11.08 -13.10
CA GLU A 9 26.56 -12.42 -12.71
C GLU A 9 26.00 -12.77 -11.32
N SER A 10 26.03 -11.83 -10.37
CA SER A 10 25.52 -12.04 -9.02
C SER A 10 24.04 -12.41 -8.99
N ILE A 11 23.20 -11.72 -9.77
CA ILE A 11 21.77 -12.08 -9.88
C ILE A 11 21.57 -13.45 -10.53
N ASN A 12 22.28 -13.77 -11.62
CA ASN A 12 22.14 -15.06 -12.28
C ASN A 12 22.55 -16.21 -11.35
N ILE A 13 23.70 -16.11 -10.67
CA ILE A 13 24.15 -17.11 -9.68
C ILE A 13 23.11 -17.29 -8.57
N THR A 14 22.55 -16.17 -8.08
CA THR A 14 21.54 -16.19 -7.02
C THR A 14 20.28 -16.94 -7.46
N LEU A 15 19.75 -16.58 -8.63
CA LEU A 15 18.52 -17.17 -9.17
C LEU A 15 18.73 -18.65 -9.54
N GLU A 16 19.85 -18.99 -10.16
CA GLU A 16 20.19 -20.38 -10.52
C GLU A 16 20.33 -21.25 -9.27
N SER A 17 21.13 -20.81 -8.29
CA SER A 17 21.39 -21.57 -7.06
C SER A 17 20.11 -21.80 -6.24
N ALA A 18 19.19 -20.84 -6.24
CA ALA A 18 17.92 -20.93 -5.50
C ALA A 18 16.81 -21.64 -6.30
N GLY A 19 17.07 -22.03 -7.55
CA GLY A 19 16.12 -22.75 -8.41
C GLY A 19 15.04 -21.88 -9.04
N PHE A 20 15.30 -20.58 -9.23
CA PHE A 20 14.44 -19.63 -9.95
C PHE A 20 14.76 -19.53 -11.45
N LEU A 21 15.80 -20.22 -11.92
CA LEU A 21 16.07 -20.47 -13.34
C LEU A 21 15.82 -21.94 -13.66
N THR A 22 15.41 -22.21 -14.89
CA THR A 22 15.34 -23.55 -15.48
C THR A 22 16.73 -24.02 -15.91
N ASP A 23 16.88 -25.31 -16.23
CA ASP A 23 18.14 -25.88 -16.74
C ASP A 23 18.62 -25.22 -18.05
N SER A 24 17.72 -24.58 -18.81
CA SER A 24 18.06 -23.80 -20.01
C SER A 24 18.46 -22.35 -19.72
N GLY A 25 18.41 -21.91 -18.46
CA GLY A 25 18.68 -20.54 -18.01
C GLY A 25 17.49 -19.59 -18.11
N ASP A 26 16.32 -20.08 -18.53
CA ASP A 26 15.10 -19.28 -18.60
C ASP A 26 14.46 -19.12 -17.21
N TYR A 27 13.78 -17.99 -16.97
CA TYR A 27 13.02 -17.76 -15.74
C TYR A 27 11.89 -18.78 -15.59
N VAL A 28 11.81 -19.38 -14.40
CA VAL A 28 10.71 -20.28 -14.01
C VAL A 28 9.35 -19.58 -14.04
N ASP A 29 8.29 -20.38 -13.98
CA ASP A 29 6.93 -19.86 -13.79
C ASP A 29 6.83 -19.12 -12.45
N GLY A 30 6.17 -17.97 -12.45
CA GLY A 30 6.06 -17.09 -11.29
C GLY A 30 7.23 -16.10 -11.08
N LEU A 31 8.39 -16.27 -11.74
CA LEU A 31 9.44 -15.25 -11.75
C LEU A 31 9.19 -14.22 -12.85
N ILE A 32 9.07 -12.96 -12.43
CA ILE A 32 8.52 -11.86 -13.22
C ILE A 32 9.53 -10.72 -13.22
N ASP A 33 9.89 -10.25 -14.42
CA ASP A 33 10.59 -9.00 -14.64
C ASP A 33 9.66 -7.94 -15.23
N ALA A 34 10.20 -6.76 -15.46
CA ALA A 34 9.44 -5.63 -15.97
C ALA A 34 8.92 -5.83 -17.42
N GLU A 35 9.57 -6.67 -18.23
CA GLU A 35 9.13 -6.96 -19.61
C GLU A 35 7.99 -7.98 -19.61
N ARG A 36 8.11 -9.09 -18.86
CA ARG A 36 7.03 -10.05 -18.64
C ARG A 36 5.81 -9.40 -17.99
N ALA A 37 6.03 -8.43 -17.10
CA ALA A 37 4.94 -7.66 -16.51
C ALA A 37 4.20 -6.79 -17.54
N LYS A 38 4.87 -6.27 -18.58
CA LYS A 38 4.21 -5.55 -19.68
C LYS A 38 3.40 -6.48 -20.58
N GLU A 39 3.85 -7.71 -20.77
CA GLU A 39 3.22 -8.65 -21.71
C GLU A 39 2.01 -9.39 -21.11
N ASN A 40 1.92 -9.47 -19.77
CA ASN A 40 0.85 -10.20 -19.08
C ASN A 40 -0.06 -9.27 -18.26
N TYR A 41 -1.33 -9.15 -18.68
CA TYR A 41 -2.32 -8.26 -18.06
C TYR A 41 -2.51 -8.44 -16.56
N VAL A 42 -2.52 -9.69 -16.10
CA VAL A 42 -2.78 -10.01 -14.70
C VAL A 42 -1.58 -9.63 -13.82
N ILE A 43 -0.39 -9.73 -14.39
CA ILE A 43 0.86 -9.36 -13.75
C ILE A 43 1.05 -7.84 -13.79
N SER A 44 0.76 -7.22 -14.93
CA SER A 44 0.86 -5.76 -15.11
C SER A 44 0.09 -5.02 -14.05
N LEU A 45 -1.15 -5.40 -13.76
CA LEU A 45 -2.00 -4.64 -12.85
C LEU A 45 -1.49 -4.63 -11.41
N ARG A 46 -0.77 -5.68 -11.03
CA ARG A 46 -0.29 -5.87 -9.66
C ARG A 46 1.12 -5.33 -9.48
N HIS A 47 1.95 -5.49 -10.50
CA HIS A 47 3.40 -5.27 -10.37
C HIS A 47 3.96 -4.19 -11.25
N ARG A 48 3.22 -3.67 -12.23
CA ARG A 48 3.77 -2.66 -13.15
C ARG A 48 4.15 -1.36 -12.44
N LEU A 49 3.38 -0.96 -11.43
CA LEU A 49 3.70 0.18 -10.55
C LEU A 49 4.97 -0.07 -9.71
N ILE A 50 5.34 -1.33 -9.49
CA ILE A 50 6.54 -1.72 -8.74
C ILE A 50 7.75 -1.94 -9.68
N LEU A 51 7.52 -2.40 -10.91
CA LEU A 51 8.57 -2.82 -11.85
C LEU A 51 8.95 -1.77 -12.90
N ASN A 52 8.07 -0.84 -13.32
CA ASN A 52 8.42 0.03 -14.46
C ASN A 52 7.74 1.41 -14.57
N GLU A 53 6.54 1.66 -14.03
CA GLU A 53 5.88 2.97 -14.21
C GLU A 53 5.73 3.77 -12.91
N ASN A 54 6.15 5.04 -12.99
CA ASN A 54 5.90 6.16 -12.08
C ASN A 54 6.39 6.08 -10.62
N ARG A 55 7.06 5.00 -10.19
CA ARG A 55 7.63 4.93 -8.83
C ARG A 55 9.11 4.58 -8.82
N GLU A 56 9.96 5.56 -9.12
CA GLU A 56 11.41 5.44 -8.94
C GLU A 56 11.78 4.91 -7.54
N LYS A 57 10.97 5.24 -6.53
CA LYS A 57 11.10 4.85 -5.12
C LYS A 57 10.97 3.34 -4.89
N THR A 58 10.07 2.64 -5.59
CA THR A 58 9.81 1.19 -5.38
C THR A 58 10.39 0.31 -6.47
N LYS A 59 11.28 0.81 -7.32
CA LYS A 59 11.78 0.08 -8.49
C LYS A 59 12.41 -1.25 -8.09
N ILE A 60 11.68 -2.35 -8.15
CA ILE A 60 12.18 -3.72 -7.94
C ILE A 60 12.64 -4.29 -9.27
N ASP A 61 13.64 -5.19 -9.25
CA ASP A 61 14.20 -5.75 -10.47
C ASP A 61 13.46 -7.02 -10.89
N LEU A 62 13.12 -7.90 -9.92
CA LEU A 62 12.30 -9.10 -10.15
C LEU A 62 11.33 -9.35 -9.01
N ILE A 63 10.23 -10.03 -9.33
CA ILE A 63 9.25 -10.50 -8.34
C ILE A 63 9.07 -11.99 -8.53
N TYR A 64 9.09 -12.75 -7.44
CA TYR A 64 8.62 -14.13 -7.46
C TYR A 64 7.24 -14.25 -6.80
N GLU A 65 6.32 -14.80 -7.57
CA GLU A 65 5.02 -15.25 -7.08
C GLU A 65 5.00 -16.77 -7.00
N SER A 66 4.52 -17.31 -5.87
CA SER A 66 4.26 -18.74 -5.78
C SER A 66 3.09 -19.11 -6.70
N PRO A 67 3.29 -19.89 -7.78
CA PRO A 67 2.26 -20.11 -8.80
C PRO A 67 1.03 -20.81 -8.21
N ALA A 68 -0.17 -20.35 -8.57
CA ALA A 68 -1.41 -20.95 -8.08
C ALA A 68 -1.56 -22.44 -8.45
N THR A 69 -1.07 -22.85 -9.64
CA THR A 69 -0.81 -24.25 -10.02
C THR A 69 0.15 -24.33 -11.23
N SER A 70 0.95 -25.40 -11.34
CA SER A 70 1.77 -25.68 -12.53
C SER A 70 1.08 -26.56 -13.59
N LYS A 71 -0.17 -27.00 -13.34
CA LYS A 71 -0.91 -27.96 -14.18
C LYS A 71 -2.40 -27.59 -14.35
N GLY A 72 -2.96 -27.88 -15.51
CA GLY A 72 -4.40 -27.72 -15.79
C GLY A 72 -4.80 -26.31 -16.25
N ARG A 73 -6.11 -26.00 -16.21
CA ARG A 73 -6.69 -24.70 -16.62
C ARG A 73 -6.22 -23.51 -15.76
N LEU A 74 -5.52 -23.78 -14.66
CA LEU A 74 -5.02 -22.80 -13.70
C LEU A 74 -3.52 -22.51 -13.90
N LYS A 75 -2.86 -23.10 -14.92
CA LYS A 75 -1.44 -22.88 -15.23
C LYS A 75 -1.20 -21.43 -15.69
N GLY A 76 -0.16 -20.78 -15.17
CA GLY A 76 0.16 -19.38 -15.48
C GLY A 76 -0.78 -18.35 -14.83
N ARG A 77 -1.63 -18.78 -13.89
CA ARG A 77 -2.43 -17.86 -13.09
C ARG A 77 -1.57 -17.20 -12.00
N PRO A 78 -1.87 -15.93 -11.70
CA PRO A 78 -1.12 -15.17 -10.71
C PRO A 78 -1.04 -15.84 -9.34
N GLY A 79 0.13 -15.74 -8.74
CA GLY A 79 0.39 -16.20 -7.39
C GLY A 79 0.38 -15.06 -6.37
N HIS A 80 0.64 -15.40 -5.11
CA HIS A 80 0.96 -14.39 -4.10
C HIS A 80 2.42 -13.99 -4.23
N SER A 81 2.71 -12.69 -4.27
CA SER A 81 4.09 -12.19 -4.21
C SER A 81 4.75 -12.67 -2.93
N CYS A 82 5.79 -13.47 -3.08
CA CYS A 82 6.54 -14.03 -1.97
C CYS A 82 7.87 -13.30 -1.79
N ILE A 83 8.50 -12.87 -2.89
CA ILE A 83 9.85 -12.33 -2.86
C ILE A 83 9.97 -11.17 -3.84
N TYR A 84 10.53 -10.06 -3.37
CA TYR A 84 11.07 -8.99 -4.21
C TYR A 84 12.58 -9.11 -4.28
N PHE A 85 13.12 -9.10 -5.49
CA PHE A 85 14.55 -9.09 -5.73
C PHE A 85 14.97 -7.70 -6.19
N LYS A 86 15.88 -7.11 -5.43
CA LYS A 86 16.46 -5.81 -5.73
C LYS A 86 17.97 -5.98 -5.90
N ILE A 87 18.47 -5.67 -7.09
CA ILE A 87 19.89 -5.47 -7.32
C ILE A 87 20.27 -4.14 -6.68
N TYR A 88 21.29 -4.20 -5.85
CA TYR A 88 21.75 -3.06 -5.07
C TYR A 88 23.16 -2.65 -5.49
N ASP A 89 23.30 -1.36 -5.79
CA ASP A 89 24.59 -0.68 -5.83
C ASP A 89 24.82 0.11 -4.53
N SER A 90 26.09 0.20 -4.12
CA SER A 90 26.59 0.90 -2.93
C SER A 90 26.20 2.37 -2.81
N THR A 91 25.64 2.97 -3.87
CA THR A 91 25.18 4.35 -3.92
C THR A 91 23.74 4.53 -3.42
N GLN A 92 22.96 3.45 -3.26
CA GLN A 92 21.57 3.50 -2.86
C GLN A 92 21.41 3.43 -1.33
N ASP A 93 20.35 4.02 -0.79
CA ASP A 93 20.04 3.91 0.65
C ASP A 93 19.16 2.67 0.92
N ILE A 94 19.72 1.68 1.59
CA ILE A 94 19.03 0.44 1.97
C ILE A 94 17.82 0.74 2.87
N LYS A 95 17.91 1.72 3.77
CA LYS A 95 16.80 2.07 4.66
C LYS A 95 15.63 2.61 3.85
N GLN A 96 15.91 3.47 2.88
CA GLN A 96 14.90 4.02 1.98
C GLN A 96 14.26 2.93 1.13
N ILE A 97 15.05 2.02 0.54
CA ILE A 97 14.54 0.86 -0.23
C ILE A 97 13.59 0.01 0.64
N ARG A 98 14.00 -0.31 1.88
CA ARG A 98 13.15 -1.08 2.80
C ARG A 98 11.87 -0.33 3.15
N LYS A 99 11.94 0.97 3.42
CA LYS A 99 10.77 1.81 3.71
C LYS A 99 9.80 1.81 2.53
N ASP A 100 10.30 2.00 1.31
CA ASP A 100 9.46 2.03 0.11
C ASP A 100 8.80 0.68 -0.16
N ILE A 101 9.53 -0.42 0.01
CA ILE A 101 8.99 -1.78 -0.13
C ILE A 101 7.95 -2.08 0.96
N TRP A 102 8.21 -1.71 2.21
CA TRP A 102 7.27 -1.90 3.30
C TRP A 102 5.94 -1.19 3.02
N ASN A 103 6.00 0.02 2.45
CA ASN A 103 4.81 0.79 2.04
C ASN A 103 3.99 0.12 0.92
N THR A 104 4.54 -0.86 0.19
CA THR A 104 3.74 -1.65 -0.76
C THR A 104 2.81 -2.64 -0.03
N GLY A 105 3.21 -3.19 1.13
CA GLY A 105 2.44 -4.18 1.89
C GLY A 105 2.31 -5.57 1.23
N MET A 106 2.93 -5.79 0.06
CA MET A 106 2.64 -6.93 -0.80
C MET A 106 3.50 -8.17 -0.50
N ALA A 107 4.82 -8.06 -0.64
CA ALA A 107 5.73 -9.20 -0.50
C ALA A 107 6.36 -9.29 0.91
N PRO A 108 6.42 -10.49 1.52
CA PRO A 108 7.01 -10.71 2.84
C PRO A 108 8.54 -10.62 2.86
N LEU A 109 9.20 -10.89 1.74
CA LEU A 109 10.66 -10.97 1.68
C LEU A 109 11.22 -9.99 0.66
N LEU A 110 12.34 -9.37 1.04
CA LEU A 110 13.20 -8.61 0.13
C LEU A 110 14.58 -9.27 0.06
N TRP A 111 14.97 -9.67 -1.13
CA TRP A 111 16.32 -10.15 -1.45
C TRP A 111 17.10 -9.00 -2.06
N LEU A 112 18.02 -8.46 -1.27
CA LEU A 112 18.91 -7.41 -1.71
C LEU A 112 20.22 -8.05 -2.21
N ILE A 113 20.39 -8.08 -3.53
CA ILE A 113 21.49 -8.76 -4.22
C ILE A 113 22.62 -7.77 -4.44
N GLY A 114 23.75 -7.99 -3.76
CA GLY A 114 24.99 -7.28 -4.00
C GLY A 114 26.01 -8.10 -4.79
N PRO A 115 27.23 -7.58 -5.00
CA PRO A 115 28.27 -8.28 -5.78
C PRO A 115 28.71 -9.61 -5.17
N THR A 116 28.79 -9.68 -3.83
CA THR A 116 29.36 -10.83 -3.10
C THR A 116 28.41 -11.49 -2.12
N SER A 117 27.24 -10.91 -1.86
CA SER A 117 26.27 -11.45 -0.91
C SER A 117 24.84 -11.07 -1.27
N VAL A 118 23.91 -11.87 -0.78
CA VAL A 118 22.47 -11.63 -0.84
C VAL A 118 21.98 -11.44 0.59
N ARG A 119 21.43 -10.27 0.91
CA ARG A 119 20.81 -10.01 2.21
C ARG A 119 19.31 -10.23 2.10
N ILE A 120 18.77 -11.07 2.97
CA ILE A 120 17.33 -11.39 2.99
C ILE A 120 16.72 -10.64 4.16
N TYR A 121 15.79 -9.72 3.88
CA TYR A 121 15.10 -8.92 4.88
C TYR A 121 13.65 -9.38 5.08
N ASP A 122 13.16 -9.23 6.30
CA ASP A 122 11.72 -9.14 6.55
C ASP A 122 11.21 -7.81 5.96
N ALA A 123 10.44 -7.91 4.88
CA ALA A 123 9.87 -6.75 4.18
C ALA A 123 8.61 -6.22 4.86
N PHE A 124 8.03 -6.95 5.82
CA PHE A 124 6.93 -6.47 6.66
C PHE A 124 7.39 -5.82 7.95
N ALA A 125 8.67 -5.92 8.28
CA ALA A 125 9.22 -5.19 9.41
C ALA A 125 9.04 -3.69 9.24
N ARG A 126 8.33 -3.08 10.19
CA ARG A 126 8.05 -1.63 10.22
C ARG A 126 9.37 -0.85 10.30
N PRO A 127 9.58 0.15 9.42
CA PRO A 127 10.76 1.00 9.48
C PRO A 127 10.81 1.83 10.76
N GLU A 128 11.97 1.84 11.41
CA GLU A 128 12.23 2.63 12.63
C GLU A 128 13.38 3.63 12.42
N GLU A 129 13.42 4.72 13.19
CA GLU A 129 14.48 5.74 13.08
C GLU A 129 15.86 5.17 13.48
N THR A 130 15.87 4.25 14.44
CA THR A 130 17.03 3.51 14.94
C THR A 130 17.52 2.42 13.99
N ASP A 131 16.80 2.17 12.88
CA ASP A 131 17.18 1.13 11.93
C ASP A 131 18.59 1.33 11.38
N THR A 132 19.26 0.22 11.08
CA THR A 132 20.54 0.23 10.38
C THR A 132 20.43 -0.72 9.19
N GLU A 133 21.43 -0.75 8.32
CA GLU A 133 21.48 -1.74 7.24
C GLU A 133 21.44 -3.19 7.74
N LYS A 134 21.72 -3.42 9.03
CA LYS A 134 21.75 -4.74 9.67
C LYS A 134 20.46 -5.11 10.39
N THR A 135 19.51 -4.19 10.55
CA THR A 135 18.25 -4.49 11.23
C THR A 135 17.30 -5.27 10.31
N HIS A 136 16.48 -6.13 10.91
CA HIS A 136 15.48 -6.96 10.23
C HIS A 136 16.01 -7.88 9.11
N ILE A 137 17.32 -8.15 9.11
CA ILE A 137 17.91 -9.21 8.29
C ILE A 137 17.49 -10.56 8.87
N LEU A 138 16.94 -11.42 8.02
CA LEU A 138 16.61 -12.80 8.31
C LEU A 138 17.80 -13.72 8.10
N ASP A 139 18.57 -13.52 7.01
CA ASP A 139 19.83 -14.23 6.74
C ASP A 139 20.70 -13.45 5.74
N ILE A 140 22.00 -13.78 5.68
CA ILE A 140 22.95 -13.25 4.68
C ILE A 140 23.63 -14.43 3.99
N LEU A 141 23.37 -14.56 2.69
CA LEU A 141 23.94 -15.62 1.86
C LEU A 141 25.19 -15.11 1.13
N THR A 142 26.19 -15.96 0.95
CA THR A 142 27.46 -15.58 0.30
C THR A 142 27.49 -16.08 -1.13
N ILE A 143 27.80 -15.20 -2.07
CA ILE A 143 27.92 -15.57 -3.49
C ILE A 143 29.37 -16.03 -3.74
N THR A 144 29.54 -17.32 -4.02
CA THR A 144 30.83 -17.96 -4.31
C THR A 144 30.90 -18.38 -5.78
N SER A 145 32.07 -18.81 -6.26
CA SER A 145 32.21 -19.26 -7.66
C SER A 145 31.45 -20.56 -7.92
N GLU A 146 31.08 -21.28 -6.85
CA GLU A 146 30.38 -22.56 -6.89
C GLU A 146 28.86 -22.40 -6.73
N GLY A 147 28.37 -21.20 -6.39
CA GLY A 147 26.94 -20.91 -6.22
C GLY A 147 26.65 -19.95 -5.07
N LEU A 148 25.45 -20.05 -4.51
CA LEU A 148 25.01 -19.30 -3.34
C LEU A 148 25.08 -20.15 -2.07
N GLU A 149 26.02 -19.85 -1.18
CA GLU A 149 26.18 -20.57 0.08
C GLU A 149 25.06 -20.21 1.06
N GLY A 150 24.42 -21.23 1.66
CA GLY A 150 23.28 -21.09 2.57
C GLY A 150 21.90 -21.06 1.89
N VAL A 151 21.86 -21.25 0.57
CA VAL A 151 20.63 -21.19 -0.24
C VAL A 151 19.64 -22.31 0.07
N GLU A 152 20.07 -23.41 0.69
CA GLU A 152 19.23 -24.57 1.00
C GLU A 152 18.00 -24.23 1.84
N LYS A 153 18.07 -23.15 2.63
CA LYS A 153 16.94 -22.64 3.45
C LYS A 153 15.95 -21.78 2.66
N PHE A 154 16.32 -21.40 1.44
CA PHE A 154 15.66 -20.42 0.59
C PHE A 154 15.42 -20.94 -0.84
N MET A 155 15.41 -22.26 -1.02
CA MET A 155 15.08 -22.89 -2.31
C MET A 155 13.65 -22.55 -2.72
N ARG A 156 13.45 -22.26 -4.02
CA ARG A 156 12.13 -21.99 -4.61
C ARG A 156 11.04 -22.97 -4.15
N GLU A 157 11.36 -24.26 -4.14
CA GLU A 157 10.44 -25.33 -3.76
C GLU A 157 9.87 -25.19 -2.33
N LEU A 158 10.61 -24.56 -1.42
CA LEU A 158 10.15 -24.29 -0.05
C LEU A 158 9.04 -23.23 -0.02
N PHE A 159 9.09 -22.26 -0.94
CA PHE A 159 8.03 -21.26 -1.10
C PHE A 159 6.81 -21.85 -1.80
N ASP A 160 7.02 -22.66 -2.83
CA ASP A 160 5.94 -23.34 -3.58
C ASP A 160 5.12 -24.27 -2.69
N THR A 161 5.80 -25.00 -1.79
CA THR A 161 5.16 -25.94 -0.86
C THR A 161 4.68 -25.29 0.44
N GLY A 162 5.04 -24.03 0.68
CA GLY A 162 4.77 -23.31 1.93
C GLY A 162 5.67 -23.72 3.12
N LYS A 163 6.54 -24.72 2.97
CA LYS A 163 7.45 -25.19 4.03
C LYS A 163 8.39 -24.11 4.57
N PHE A 164 8.75 -23.12 3.76
CA PHE A 164 9.54 -21.98 4.24
C PHE A 164 8.87 -21.31 5.45
N TRP A 165 7.56 -21.12 5.42
CA TRP A 165 6.81 -20.43 6.49
C TRP A 165 6.74 -21.23 7.79
N GLU A 166 6.96 -22.55 7.74
CA GLU A 166 7.03 -23.41 8.93
C GLU A 166 8.43 -23.45 9.56
N SER A 167 9.45 -22.97 8.84
CA SER A 167 10.84 -22.92 9.30
C SER A 167 11.07 -21.88 10.40
N ASP A 168 12.19 -21.98 11.10
CA ASP A 168 12.57 -21.01 12.15
C ASP A 168 12.77 -19.60 11.58
N ILE A 169 13.25 -19.48 10.33
CA ILE A 169 13.42 -18.19 9.64
C ILE A 169 12.04 -17.64 9.23
N GLY A 170 11.21 -18.46 8.59
CA GLY A 170 9.89 -18.04 8.12
C GLY A 170 8.97 -17.56 9.23
N LYS A 171 9.04 -18.17 10.43
CA LYS A 171 8.29 -17.75 11.62
C LYS A 171 8.68 -16.37 12.16
N ASN A 172 9.88 -15.89 11.85
CA ASN A 172 10.34 -14.57 12.28
C ASN A 172 9.77 -13.44 11.41
N VAL A 173 9.28 -13.74 10.21
CA VAL A 173 8.53 -12.77 9.39
C VAL A 173 7.23 -12.46 10.12
N ASN A 174 6.98 -11.19 10.40
CA ASN A 174 5.81 -10.78 11.19
C ASN A 174 4.76 -10.06 10.34
N PRO A 175 3.69 -10.76 9.88
CA PRO A 175 2.62 -10.13 9.11
C PRO A 175 1.86 -9.03 9.86
N ASN A 176 1.95 -8.96 11.19
CA ASN A 176 1.28 -7.92 11.97
C ASN A 176 2.00 -6.56 11.91
N GLN A 177 3.22 -6.52 11.35
CA GLN A 177 3.95 -5.26 11.15
C GLN A 177 3.76 -4.66 9.75
N ARG A 178 3.00 -5.34 8.88
CA ARG A 178 2.61 -4.84 7.55
C ARG A 178 2.03 -3.42 7.63
N VAL A 179 2.28 -2.62 6.58
CA VAL A 179 1.86 -1.22 6.51
C VAL A 179 0.38 -1.01 6.79
N GLU A 180 -0.50 -1.88 6.29
CA GLU A 180 -1.94 -1.76 6.49
C GLU A 180 -2.29 -1.90 7.97
N LYS A 181 -1.72 -2.90 8.64
CA LYS A 181 -1.98 -3.17 10.04
C LYS A 181 -1.39 -2.08 10.93
N ALA A 182 -0.16 -1.67 10.64
CA ALA A 182 0.53 -0.61 11.36
C ALA A 182 -0.22 0.74 11.27
N LEU A 183 -0.67 1.13 10.06
CA LEU A 183 -1.40 2.39 9.88
C LEU A 183 -2.73 2.38 10.62
N LEU A 184 -3.48 1.27 10.53
CA LEU A 184 -4.74 1.13 11.25
C LEU A 184 -4.54 1.14 12.77
N ASP A 185 -3.50 0.49 13.28
CA ASP A 185 -3.16 0.49 14.71
C ASP A 185 -2.81 1.91 15.19
N ASP A 186 -1.96 2.64 14.46
CA ASP A 186 -1.63 4.03 14.81
C ASP A 186 -2.87 4.94 14.77
N LEU A 187 -3.77 4.72 13.81
CA LEU A 187 -5.04 5.44 13.72
C LEU A 187 -5.96 5.16 14.91
N TRP A 188 -6.07 3.91 15.36
CA TRP A 188 -6.88 3.57 16.54
C TRP A 188 -6.28 4.09 17.84
N ASP A 189 -4.96 4.06 17.97
CA ASP A 189 -4.30 4.67 19.12
C ASP A 189 -4.53 6.18 19.15
N THR A 190 -4.55 6.82 17.98
CA THR A 190 -4.88 8.25 17.84
C THR A 190 -6.34 8.54 18.20
N GLU A 191 -7.28 7.76 17.65
CA GLU A 191 -8.71 7.88 17.91
C GLU A 191 -9.00 7.79 19.41
N LYS A 192 -8.48 6.76 20.08
CA LYS A 192 -8.65 6.53 21.53
C LYS A 192 -8.22 7.72 22.38
N ILE A 193 -7.22 8.46 21.92
CA ILE A 193 -6.67 9.63 22.61
C ILE A 193 -7.44 10.91 22.27
N LEU A 194 -8.05 10.98 21.08
CA LEU A 194 -8.98 12.03 20.69
C LEU A 194 -10.36 11.89 21.37
N THR A 195 -10.77 10.67 21.73
CA THR A 195 -12.11 10.35 22.23
C THR A 195 -12.17 9.89 23.71
N PRO A 196 -11.36 10.44 24.66
CA PRO A 196 -11.43 9.99 26.04
C PRO A 196 -12.81 10.27 26.65
N LYS A 197 -13.26 9.38 27.54
CA LYS A 197 -14.58 9.44 28.19
C LYS A 197 -14.94 10.79 28.82
N ARG A 198 -13.95 11.60 29.20
CA ARG A 198 -14.13 12.95 29.73
C ARG A 198 -13.35 13.95 28.89
N GLY A 199 -14.06 14.90 28.28
CA GLY A 199 -13.44 16.00 27.53
C GLY A 199 -12.77 15.57 26.22
N GLY A 200 -13.16 14.41 25.68
CA GLY A 200 -12.82 13.97 24.33
C GLY A 200 -13.82 14.44 23.29
N LEU A 201 -13.45 14.32 22.02
CA LEU A 201 -14.35 14.53 20.90
C LEU A 201 -15.37 13.40 20.81
N PRO A 202 -16.58 13.67 20.29
CA PRO A 202 -17.43 12.61 19.77
C PRO A 202 -16.68 11.78 18.73
N VAL A 203 -16.89 10.47 18.75
CA VAL A 203 -16.17 9.50 17.91
C VAL A 203 -16.31 9.83 16.42
N HIS A 204 -17.53 10.10 15.95
CA HIS A 204 -17.79 10.47 14.55
C HIS A 204 -17.02 11.72 14.10
N ILE A 205 -16.81 12.69 14.99
CA ILE A 205 -16.00 13.89 14.70
C ILE A 205 -14.50 13.54 14.65
N ALA A 206 -14.00 12.75 15.60
CA ALA A 206 -12.61 12.30 15.57
C ALA A 206 -12.30 11.51 14.28
N HIS A 207 -13.17 10.57 13.92
CA HIS A 207 -13.13 9.81 12.68
C HIS A 207 -13.12 10.72 11.44
N ALA A 208 -14.04 11.68 11.35
CA ALA A 208 -14.11 12.57 10.19
C ALA A 208 -12.87 13.44 10.02
N ILE A 209 -12.27 13.94 11.11
CA ILE A 209 -11.04 14.75 11.01
C ILE A 209 -9.84 13.87 10.65
N LEU A 210 -9.72 12.67 11.25
CA LEU A 210 -8.66 11.72 10.90
C LEU A 210 -8.75 11.31 9.43
N GLY A 211 -9.94 10.93 8.96
CA GLY A 211 -10.18 10.58 7.55
C GLY A 211 -9.81 11.71 6.60
N ARG A 212 -10.26 12.94 6.86
CA ARG A 212 -9.88 14.13 6.06
C ARG A 212 -8.38 14.39 6.07
N SER A 213 -7.72 14.20 7.22
CA SER A 213 -6.28 14.46 7.34
C SER A 213 -5.45 13.38 6.64
N ILE A 214 -5.84 12.10 6.71
CA ILE A 214 -5.23 11.02 5.92
C ILE A 214 -5.43 11.27 4.44
N PHE A 215 -6.61 11.69 4.02
CA PHE A 215 -6.86 11.98 2.62
C PHE A 215 -6.06 13.19 2.13
N MET A 216 -5.90 14.23 2.97
CA MET A 216 -4.99 15.34 2.70
C MET A 216 -3.56 14.83 2.46
N ALA A 217 -3.06 13.92 3.31
CA ALA A 217 -1.74 13.31 3.14
C ALA A 217 -1.61 12.47 1.87
N TYR A 218 -2.65 11.73 1.52
CA TYR A 218 -2.73 11.02 0.25
C TYR A 218 -2.59 11.95 -0.96
N LEU A 219 -3.36 13.04 -1.00
CA LEU A 219 -3.33 14.01 -2.09
C LEU A 219 -1.94 14.68 -2.20
N TRP A 220 -1.29 14.92 -1.08
CA TRP A 220 0.02 15.56 -1.00
C TRP A 220 1.16 14.68 -1.47
N ASP A 221 1.20 13.42 -1.00
CA ASP A 221 2.26 12.49 -1.37
C ASP A 221 2.21 12.18 -2.87
N ARG A 222 1.00 12.06 -3.43
CA ARG A 222 0.76 11.87 -4.87
C ARG A 222 0.84 13.14 -5.72
N LYS A 223 1.18 14.29 -5.12
CA LYS A 223 1.33 15.58 -5.81
C LYS A 223 0.06 16.08 -6.52
N ILE A 224 -1.10 15.60 -6.09
CA ILE A 224 -2.41 16.11 -6.53
C ILE A 224 -2.64 17.51 -5.94
N ILE A 225 -2.18 17.72 -4.70
CA ILE A 225 -2.01 19.04 -4.10
C ILE A 225 -0.50 19.30 -3.91
N THR A 226 -0.07 20.54 -4.13
CA THR A 226 1.34 20.94 -4.04
C THR A 226 1.54 22.13 -3.11
N SER A 227 2.79 22.41 -2.75
CA SER A 227 3.14 23.60 -1.96
C SER A 227 2.68 24.91 -2.60
N GLU A 228 2.74 25.01 -3.93
CA GLU A 228 2.29 26.17 -4.68
C GLU A 228 0.77 26.37 -4.54
N PHE A 229 0.02 25.28 -4.66
CA PHE A 229 -1.42 25.28 -4.47
C PHE A 229 -1.80 25.67 -3.03
N LEU A 230 -1.17 25.05 -2.02
CA LEU A 230 -1.44 25.38 -0.62
C LEU A 230 -1.14 26.85 -0.31
N LYS A 231 -0.04 27.38 -0.88
CA LYS A 231 0.35 28.76 -0.65
C LYS A 231 -0.62 29.74 -1.29
N ALA A 232 -1.11 29.43 -2.50
CA ALA A 232 -2.05 30.26 -3.23
C ALA A 232 -3.45 30.29 -2.58
N GLU A 233 -3.97 29.12 -2.20
CA GLU A 233 -5.37 28.97 -1.76
C GLU A 233 -5.56 29.09 -0.25
N PHE A 234 -4.54 28.70 0.54
CA PHE A 234 -4.61 28.58 2.00
C PHE A 234 -3.50 29.33 2.74
N GLY A 235 -2.50 29.88 2.04
CA GLY A 235 -1.42 30.67 2.64
C GLY A 235 -0.32 29.87 3.33
N HIS A 236 -0.28 28.55 3.14
CA HIS A 236 0.67 27.63 3.79
C HIS A 236 1.53 26.91 2.75
N SER A 237 2.79 26.62 3.04
CA SER A 237 3.70 25.93 2.11
C SER A 237 3.74 24.42 2.28
N ASP A 238 3.26 23.92 3.43
CA ASP A 238 3.30 22.52 3.81
C ASP A 238 2.01 22.12 4.56
N MET A 239 1.69 20.83 4.51
CA MET A 239 0.54 20.27 5.21
C MET A 239 0.65 20.36 6.73
N GLU A 240 1.84 20.13 7.27
CA GLU A 240 2.06 20.15 8.71
C GLU A 240 1.78 21.54 9.30
N ASP A 241 2.18 22.58 8.58
CA ASP A 241 1.88 23.97 8.94
C ASP A 241 0.36 24.22 8.94
N LEU A 242 -0.33 23.74 7.89
CA LEU A 242 -1.78 23.87 7.76
C LEU A 242 -2.53 23.18 8.92
N LEU A 243 -2.04 22.03 9.42
CA LEU A 243 -2.63 21.34 10.58
C LEU A 243 -2.57 22.17 11.87
N THR A 244 -1.70 23.17 11.94
CA THR A 244 -1.56 24.06 13.10
C THR A 244 -2.36 25.34 13.03
N ASP A 245 -3.04 25.61 11.90
CA ASP A 245 -3.89 26.78 11.67
C ASP A 245 -5.34 26.33 11.46
N LYS A 246 -6.12 26.32 12.54
CA LYS A 246 -7.49 25.82 12.53
C LYS A 246 -8.38 26.52 11.48
N PRO A 247 -8.45 27.86 11.39
CA PRO A 247 -9.25 28.53 10.35
C PRO A 247 -8.90 28.10 8.93
N GLN A 248 -7.61 28.03 8.58
CA GLN A 248 -7.21 27.61 7.22
C GLN A 248 -7.44 26.13 6.98
N LEU A 249 -7.24 25.28 8.00
CA LEU A 249 -7.53 23.85 7.90
C LEU A 249 -9.01 23.58 7.61
N TYR A 250 -9.93 24.29 8.27
CA TYR A 250 -11.36 24.13 7.99
C TYR A 250 -11.77 24.71 6.63
N LYS A 251 -11.10 25.77 6.16
CA LYS A 251 -11.25 26.25 4.77
C LYS A 251 -10.81 25.16 3.79
N PHE A 252 -9.70 24.48 4.05
CA PHE A 252 -9.23 23.34 3.27
C PHE A 252 -10.22 22.18 3.30
N PHE A 253 -10.74 21.79 4.46
CA PHE A 253 -11.74 20.73 4.57
C PHE A 253 -13.02 21.04 3.79
N ARG A 254 -13.49 22.29 3.78
CA ARG A 254 -14.63 22.69 2.95
C ARG A 254 -14.32 22.62 1.46
N TRP A 255 -13.10 22.98 1.05
CA TRP A 255 -12.65 22.82 -0.33
C TRP A 255 -12.62 21.35 -0.75
N LEU A 256 -12.06 20.48 0.11
CA LEU A 256 -11.99 19.04 -0.09
C LEU A 256 -13.39 18.45 -0.31
N ARG A 257 -14.33 18.82 0.55
CA ARG A 257 -15.75 18.46 0.46
C ARG A 257 -16.36 18.88 -0.88
N ASN A 258 -16.15 20.12 -1.31
CA ASN A 258 -16.72 20.61 -2.56
C ASN A 258 -16.10 19.95 -3.81
N LYS A 259 -14.82 19.57 -3.74
CA LYS A 259 -14.08 19.06 -4.90
C LYS A 259 -14.27 17.55 -5.11
N PHE A 260 -14.32 16.76 -4.03
CA PHE A 260 -14.26 15.30 -4.09
C PHE A 260 -15.56 14.62 -3.66
N ASN A 261 -16.71 15.25 -3.90
CA ASN A 261 -18.06 14.80 -3.49
C ASN A 261 -18.34 14.95 -1.99
N GLY A 262 -19.28 15.85 -1.65
CA GLY A 262 -19.38 16.45 -0.33
C GLY A 262 -19.90 15.56 0.81
N ASP A 263 -20.37 14.36 0.47
CA ASP A 263 -20.81 13.36 1.43
C ASP A 263 -19.65 12.51 1.95
N LEU A 264 -18.53 12.46 1.20
CA LEU A 264 -17.34 11.71 1.58
C LEU A 264 -16.53 12.36 2.70
N PHE A 265 -16.66 13.66 2.91
CA PHE A 265 -15.92 14.36 3.95
C PHE A 265 -16.87 15.24 4.73
N PRO A 266 -17.75 14.65 5.57
CA PRO A 266 -18.72 15.42 6.31
C PRO A 266 -17.98 16.35 7.27
N ILE A 267 -18.46 17.58 7.32
CA ILE A 267 -18.13 18.55 8.35
C ILE A 267 -19.41 18.70 9.16
N TYR A 268 -19.41 18.17 10.38
CA TYR A 268 -20.62 18.16 11.20
C TYR A 268 -20.93 19.54 11.77
N ASP A 269 -22.22 19.80 12.03
CA ASP A 269 -22.65 21.06 12.64
C ASP A 269 -22.02 21.25 14.02
N GLY A 270 -21.41 22.41 14.25
CA GLY A 270 -20.69 22.73 15.50
C GLY A 270 -19.36 21.99 15.69
N GLU A 271 -18.92 21.19 14.72
CA GLU A 271 -17.62 20.49 14.77
C GLU A 271 -16.47 21.48 14.96
N GLU A 272 -16.46 22.53 14.14
CA GLU A 272 -15.42 23.55 14.18
C GLU A 272 -15.38 24.24 15.55
N ASP A 273 -16.49 24.39 16.26
CA ASP A 273 -16.51 25.01 17.58
C ASP A 273 -15.89 24.10 18.66
N ILE A 274 -16.18 22.80 18.62
CA ILE A 274 -15.72 21.86 19.66
C ILE A 274 -14.28 21.37 19.45
N VAL A 275 -13.78 21.43 18.21
CA VAL A 275 -12.43 20.98 17.88
C VAL A 275 -11.40 22.00 18.37
N ASN A 276 -10.66 21.64 19.41
CA ASN A 276 -9.65 22.50 20.00
C ASN A 276 -8.30 22.37 19.25
N GLU A 277 -7.77 23.50 18.81
CA GLU A 277 -6.49 23.59 18.08
C GLU A 277 -5.29 23.10 18.93
N LYS A 278 -5.19 23.56 20.18
CA LYS A 278 -4.07 23.24 21.07
C LYS A 278 -4.06 21.78 21.56
N LYS A 279 -5.20 21.10 21.47
CA LYS A 279 -5.37 19.71 21.94
C LYS A 279 -5.58 18.75 20.78
N HIS A 280 -6.71 18.85 20.08
CA HIS A 280 -7.12 17.87 19.07
C HIS A 280 -6.30 17.99 17.78
N LEU A 281 -6.14 19.19 17.24
CA LEU A 281 -5.31 19.40 16.05
C LEU A 281 -3.83 19.16 16.35
N LYS A 282 -3.38 19.51 17.56
CA LYS A 282 -2.02 19.15 18.01
C LYS A 282 -1.78 17.64 18.02
N LEU A 283 -2.75 16.83 18.41
CA LEU A 283 -2.63 15.36 18.36
C LEU A 283 -2.56 14.84 16.92
N ILE A 284 -3.36 15.41 16.02
CA ILE A 284 -3.30 15.06 14.59
C ILE A 284 -1.93 15.46 14.01
N TYR A 285 -1.43 16.64 14.34
CA TYR A 285 -0.07 17.06 13.99
C TYR A 285 0.99 16.09 14.51
N LEU A 286 0.91 15.66 15.78
CA LEU A 286 1.84 14.70 16.36
C LEU A 286 1.79 13.34 15.67
N PHE A 287 0.60 12.88 15.28
CA PHE A 287 0.42 11.68 14.49
C PHE A 287 1.20 11.77 13.16
N PHE A 288 1.04 12.86 12.39
CA PHE A 288 1.81 13.05 11.15
C PHE A 288 3.30 13.30 11.36
N LYS A 289 3.71 13.76 12.56
CA LYS A 289 5.13 13.80 12.96
C LYS A 289 5.74 12.43 13.28
N GLY A 290 4.96 11.35 13.18
CA GLY A 290 5.44 9.99 13.47
C GLY A 290 5.48 9.68 14.96
N THR A 291 4.71 10.37 15.80
CA THR A 291 4.68 10.07 17.24
C THR A 291 4.08 8.69 17.51
N ASP A 292 4.63 7.96 18.48
CA ASP A 292 3.94 6.81 19.07
C ASP A 292 2.73 7.29 19.88
N MET A 293 1.57 7.26 19.25
CA MET A 293 0.37 7.82 19.86
C MET A 293 0.02 7.11 21.17
N SER A 294 0.26 5.80 21.28
CA SER A 294 0.04 5.04 22.51
C SER A 294 0.89 5.53 23.71
N SER A 295 2.01 6.20 23.43
CA SER A 295 2.94 6.72 24.45
C SER A 295 2.55 8.11 24.98
N VAL A 296 1.60 8.81 24.35
CA VAL A 296 1.26 10.20 24.68
C VAL A 296 0.65 10.28 26.08
N LYS A 297 1.27 11.08 26.95
CA LYS A 297 0.81 11.33 28.32
C LYS A 297 0.24 12.73 28.47
N PHE A 298 -0.83 12.83 29.25
CA PHE A 298 -1.54 14.07 29.53
C PHE A 298 -1.40 14.50 30.98
N LYS A 299 -1.30 15.81 31.19
CA LYS A 299 -1.53 16.47 32.47
C LYS A 299 -2.91 17.12 32.46
N ASN A 300 -3.68 16.89 33.53
CA ASN A 300 -5.04 17.43 33.71
C ASN A 300 -5.97 17.19 32.50
N ASN A 301 -5.79 16.07 31.79
CA ASN A 301 -6.53 15.66 30.59
C ASN A 301 -6.51 16.62 29.39
N ASN A 302 -5.71 17.69 29.41
CA ASN A 302 -5.75 18.72 28.36
C ASN A 302 -4.37 19.14 27.84
N GLU A 303 -3.29 18.91 28.60
CA GLU A 303 -1.94 19.33 28.20
C GLU A 303 -1.08 18.09 27.95
N ILE A 304 -0.49 17.99 26.76
CA ILE A 304 0.44 16.92 26.41
C ILE A 304 1.77 17.22 27.10
N VAL A 305 2.28 16.27 27.87
CA VAL A 305 3.52 16.46 28.67
C VAL A 305 4.68 15.58 28.25
N GLU A 306 4.39 14.43 27.66
CA GLU A 306 5.41 13.46 27.25
C GLU A 306 4.85 12.62 26.11
N TYR A 307 5.70 12.31 25.14
CA TYR A 307 5.42 11.39 24.05
C TYR A 307 6.76 10.90 23.49
N GLN A 308 6.74 9.74 22.84
CA GLN A 308 7.89 9.18 22.14
C GLN A 308 7.76 9.47 20.65
N GLU A 309 8.74 10.17 20.10
CA GLU A 309 8.85 10.36 18.66
C GLU A 309 9.25 9.05 17.99
N ARG A 310 8.74 8.81 16.78
CA ARG A 310 9.20 7.76 15.87
C ARG A 310 9.30 8.35 14.47
N LEU A 311 9.87 7.57 13.57
CA LEU A 311 9.83 7.84 12.14
C LEU A 311 8.38 7.82 11.64
N TRP A 312 7.93 8.86 10.91
CA TRP A 312 6.74 8.76 10.05
C TRP A 312 7.05 7.80 8.89
N PRO A 313 6.54 6.56 8.91
CA PRO A 313 7.00 5.52 8.00
C PRO A 313 6.16 5.46 6.72
N TYR A 314 5.02 6.13 6.68
CA TYR A 314 4.02 6.03 5.61
C TYR A 314 4.35 6.92 4.42
N ASN A 315 4.12 6.38 3.22
CA ASN A 315 4.24 7.10 1.96
C ASN A 315 3.04 6.74 1.09
N PHE A 316 2.05 7.65 1.02
CA PHE A 316 0.79 7.43 0.32
C PHE A 316 0.88 7.48 -1.21
N ASP A 317 2.03 7.92 -1.71
CA ASP A 317 2.43 7.74 -3.12
C ASP A 317 2.60 6.25 -3.45
N ILE A 318 3.00 5.43 -2.46
CA ILE A 318 3.24 4.00 -2.60
C ILE A 318 2.06 3.15 -2.10
N ILE A 319 1.50 3.51 -0.96
CA ILE A 319 0.41 2.75 -0.31
C ILE A 319 -0.76 2.54 -1.30
N PRO A 320 -1.35 1.32 -1.36
CA PRO A 320 -2.50 1.04 -2.22
C PRO A 320 -3.71 1.92 -1.88
N ILE A 321 -4.43 2.40 -2.89
CA ILE A 321 -5.62 3.27 -2.72
C ILE A 321 -6.75 2.56 -1.96
N GLU A 322 -6.76 1.23 -2.00
CA GLU A 322 -7.72 0.36 -1.34
C GLU A 322 -7.63 0.49 0.17
N LEU A 323 -6.41 0.69 0.71
CA LEU A 323 -6.21 0.94 2.13
C LEU A 323 -6.84 2.27 2.54
N ILE A 324 -6.68 3.31 1.72
CA ILE A 324 -7.27 4.65 1.99
C ILE A 324 -8.78 4.58 1.98
N SER A 325 -9.34 3.89 0.98
CA SER A 325 -10.78 3.70 0.84
C SER A 325 -11.37 2.89 2.01
N SER A 326 -10.61 1.91 2.52
CA SER A 326 -11.01 1.10 3.68
C SER A 326 -10.94 1.89 5.00
N ILE A 327 -9.91 2.73 5.17
CA ILE A 327 -9.84 3.67 6.30
C ILE A 327 -11.03 4.62 6.26
N TYR A 328 -11.39 5.10 5.08
CA TYR A 328 -12.55 5.96 4.90
C TYR A 328 -13.86 5.24 5.28
N GLU A 329 -14.12 4.04 4.74
CA GLU A 329 -15.30 3.23 5.09
C GLU A 329 -15.42 3.02 6.60
N MET A 330 -14.30 2.66 7.25
CA MET A 330 -14.23 2.45 8.69
C MET A 330 -14.65 3.69 9.49
N PHE A 331 -14.29 4.88 9.03
CA PHE A 331 -14.51 6.14 9.77
C PHE A 331 -15.80 6.86 9.42
N ALA A 332 -16.26 6.76 8.18
CA ALA A 332 -17.46 7.45 7.71
C ALA A 332 -18.75 6.81 8.20
N HIS A 333 -18.80 5.48 8.29
CA HIS A 333 -20.05 4.73 8.50
C HIS A 333 -20.17 4.10 9.89
N SER A 334 -19.30 4.46 10.82
CA SER A 334 -19.33 3.95 12.20
C SER A 334 -19.33 5.08 13.22
N ASN A 335 -20.47 5.21 13.90
CA ASN A 335 -20.68 6.11 15.02
C ASN A 335 -20.18 5.54 16.36
N ASP A 336 -19.83 4.25 16.38
CA ASP A 336 -19.32 3.52 17.54
C ASP A 336 -17.91 2.94 17.23
N PRO A 337 -16.90 3.12 18.09
CA PRO A 337 -15.57 2.52 17.92
C PRO A 337 -15.58 0.99 17.82
N ILE A 338 -16.53 0.31 18.48
CA ILE A 338 -16.66 -1.15 18.44
C ILE A 338 -17.16 -1.58 17.05
N ASP A 339 -18.14 -0.87 16.52
CA ASP A 339 -18.66 -1.11 15.18
C ASP A 339 -17.60 -0.81 14.10
N ALA A 340 -16.85 0.28 14.25
CA ALA A 340 -15.73 0.61 13.35
C ALA A 340 -14.67 -0.49 13.33
N ARG A 341 -14.28 -1.00 14.51
CA ARG A 341 -13.33 -2.11 14.61
C ARG A 341 -13.91 -3.41 14.05
N ALA A 342 -15.18 -3.70 14.28
CA ALA A 342 -15.83 -4.86 13.68
C ALA A 342 -15.83 -4.78 12.15
N LYS A 343 -16.15 -3.61 11.58
CA LYS A 343 -16.10 -3.37 10.12
C LYS A 343 -14.67 -3.47 9.56
N SER A 344 -13.65 -3.01 10.29
CA SER A 344 -12.24 -3.16 9.87
C SER A 344 -11.76 -4.62 9.78
N ILE A 345 -12.36 -5.53 10.55
CA ILE A 345 -12.02 -6.97 10.51
C ILE A 345 -12.43 -7.59 9.17
N HIS A 346 -13.34 -6.95 8.43
CA HIS A 346 -13.80 -7.36 7.11
C HIS A 346 -13.01 -6.76 5.94
N TYR A 347 -11.89 -6.05 6.20
CA TYR A 347 -10.99 -5.63 5.12
C TYR A 347 -10.58 -6.85 4.29
N THR A 348 -11.09 -6.92 3.06
CA THR A 348 -10.78 -8.01 2.15
C THR A 348 -9.33 -7.83 1.74
N LYS A 349 -8.47 -8.77 2.14
CA LYS A 349 -7.05 -8.70 1.79
C LYS A 349 -6.91 -8.62 0.28
N LEU A 350 -6.18 -7.61 -0.21
CA LEU A 350 -6.05 -7.30 -1.64
C LEU A 350 -5.70 -8.54 -2.48
N HIS A 351 -4.81 -9.38 -1.96
CA HIS A 351 -4.41 -10.61 -2.64
C HIS A 351 -5.53 -11.64 -2.86
N LEU A 352 -6.58 -11.64 -2.04
CA LEU A 352 -7.75 -12.50 -2.27
C LEU A 352 -8.62 -11.95 -3.40
N VAL A 353 -8.77 -10.63 -3.47
CA VAL A 353 -9.49 -9.95 -4.57
C VAL A 353 -8.81 -10.28 -5.89
N GLU A 354 -7.49 -10.10 -5.95
CA GLU A 354 -6.67 -10.42 -7.12
C GLU A 354 -6.82 -11.88 -7.56
N LEU A 355 -6.75 -12.82 -6.61
CA LEU A 355 -6.91 -14.24 -6.89
C LEU A 355 -8.27 -14.50 -7.51
N VAL A 356 -9.36 -14.06 -6.88
CA VAL A 356 -10.72 -14.28 -7.37
C VAL A 356 -10.91 -13.65 -8.75
N GLN A 357 -10.48 -12.40 -8.95
CA GLN A 357 -10.66 -11.69 -10.22
C GLN A 357 -9.82 -12.27 -11.35
N SER A 358 -8.61 -12.74 -11.06
CA SER A 358 -7.78 -13.43 -12.06
C SER A 358 -8.43 -14.70 -12.62
N ILE A 359 -9.24 -15.36 -11.80
CA ILE A 359 -9.99 -16.55 -12.17
C ILE A 359 -11.27 -16.15 -12.92
N ALA A 360 -12.01 -15.18 -12.38
CA ALA A 360 -13.34 -14.79 -12.88
C ALA A 360 -13.27 -14.03 -14.21
N MET A 361 -12.23 -13.21 -14.43
CA MET A 361 -12.13 -12.32 -15.58
C MET A 361 -11.22 -12.84 -16.71
N LEU A 362 -10.73 -14.08 -16.62
CA LEU A 362 -9.73 -14.63 -17.56
C LEU A 362 -10.19 -14.57 -19.03
N ASP A 363 -11.41 -15.03 -19.28
CA ASP A 363 -11.95 -15.23 -20.63
C ASP A 363 -12.98 -14.16 -21.03
N LEU A 364 -13.15 -13.10 -20.23
CA LEU A 364 -14.07 -12.01 -20.54
C LEU A 364 -13.53 -11.19 -21.73
N PRO A 365 -14.37 -10.58 -22.59
CA PRO A 365 -13.91 -9.61 -23.59
C PRO A 365 -13.57 -8.24 -22.97
N ASP A 366 -12.96 -7.33 -23.75
CA ASP A 366 -12.55 -5.99 -23.30
C ASP A 366 -13.74 -5.01 -23.11
N ASP A 367 -14.89 -5.32 -23.71
CA ASP A 367 -16.17 -4.61 -23.59
C ASP A 367 -17.13 -5.24 -22.57
N ALA A 368 -16.65 -6.20 -21.77
CA ALA A 368 -17.45 -6.87 -20.74
C ALA A 368 -17.96 -5.88 -19.69
N ARG A 369 -19.20 -6.10 -19.21
CA ARG A 369 -19.80 -5.35 -18.10
C ARG A 369 -19.72 -6.15 -16.81
N ILE A 370 -19.27 -5.50 -15.74
CA ILE A 370 -19.03 -6.10 -14.43
C ILE A 370 -20.06 -5.54 -13.44
N LEU A 371 -20.70 -6.44 -12.70
CA LEU A 371 -21.63 -6.10 -11.63
C LEU A 371 -21.15 -6.74 -10.33
N ASP A 372 -20.95 -5.93 -9.30
CA ASP A 372 -20.82 -6.39 -7.92
C ASP A 372 -22.11 -6.03 -7.15
N PRO A 373 -22.95 -7.02 -6.79
CA PRO A 373 -24.22 -6.79 -6.12
C PRO A 373 -24.11 -6.54 -4.62
N ALA A 374 -22.90 -6.52 -4.05
CA ALA A 374 -22.63 -6.18 -2.65
C ALA A 374 -21.25 -5.50 -2.55
N CYS A 375 -21.11 -4.34 -3.18
CA CYS A 375 -19.80 -3.79 -3.52
C CYS A 375 -18.97 -3.29 -2.33
N GLY A 376 -19.58 -3.00 -1.18
CA GLY A 376 -18.85 -2.54 0.01
C GLY A 376 -17.97 -1.33 -0.28
N SER A 377 -16.67 -1.41 0.02
CA SER A 377 -15.66 -0.38 -0.35
C SER A 377 -15.31 -0.28 -1.84
N GLY A 378 -15.82 -1.20 -2.66
CA GLY A 378 -15.60 -1.22 -4.10
C GLY A 378 -14.31 -1.89 -4.54
N VAL A 379 -13.60 -2.60 -3.64
CA VAL A 379 -12.29 -3.20 -3.93
C VAL A 379 -12.30 -4.14 -5.14
N PHE A 380 -13.37 -4.94 -5.31
CA PHE A 380 -13.52 -5.82 -6.47
C PHE A 380 -13.77 -5.03 -7.75
N LEU A 381 -14.58 -3.98 -7.69
CA LEU A 381 -14.91 -3.13 -8.84
C LEU A 381 -13.70 -2.31 -9.30
N VAL A 382 -12.88 -1.82 -8.36
CA VAL A 382 -11.63 -1.13 -8.67
C VAL A 382 -10.66 -2.06 -9.39
N ASP A 383 -10.44 -3.28 -8.89
CA ASP A 383 -9.57 -4.25 -9.57
C ASP A 383 -10.13 -4.64 -10.95
N ALA A 384 -11.45 -4.84 -11.06
CA ALA A 384 -12.11 -5.11 -12.34
C ALA A 384 -11.96 -3.95 -13.34
N PHE A 385 -12.11 -2.71 -12.87
CA PHE A 385 -11.96 -1.51 -13.67
C PHE A 385 -10.56 -1.41 -14.26
N ARG A 386 -9.52 -1.55 -13.42
CA ARG A 386 -8.14 -1.55 -13.91
C ARG A 386 -7.91 -2.67 -14.93
N ARG A 387 -8.46 -3.88 -14.70
CA ARG A 387 -8.39 -5.00 -15.64
C ARG A 387 -8.98 -4.68 -17.00
N LEU A 388 -10.15 -4.07 -17.05
CA LEU A 388 -10.80 -3.68 -18.30
C LEU A 388 -10.01 -2.61 -19.04
N VAL A 389 -9.56 -1.55 -18.34
CA VAL A 389 -8.71 -0.48 -18.89
C VAL A 389 -7.48 -1.07 -19.57
N TRP A 390 -6.77 -1.95 -18.87
CA TRP A 390 -5.57 -2.55 -19.45
C TRP A 390 -5.88 -3.49 -20.61
N LYS A 391 -6.93 -4.32 -20.49
CA LYS A 391 -7.33 -5.22 -21.56
C LYS A 391 -7.73 -4.47 -22.83
N LYS A 392 -8.38 -3.32 -22.66
CA LYS A 392 -8.72 -2.40 -23.75
C LYS A 392 -7.46 -1.81 -24.40
N LYS A 393 -6.49 -1.37 -23.59
CA LYS A 393 -5.18 -0.89 -24.04
C LYS A 393 -4.47 -1.92 -24.94
N VAL A 394 -4.42 -3.18 -24.52
CA VAL A 394 -3.80 -4.26 -25.32
C VAL A 394 -4.61 -4.61 -26.56
N THR A 395 -5.93 -4.66 -26.47
CA THR A 395 -6.79 -4.96 -27.63
C THR A 395 -6.65 -3.89 -28.73
N LEU A 396 -6.44 -2.64 -28.34
CA LEU A 396 -6.25 -1.52 -29.27
C LEU A 396 -4.79 -1.27 -29.66
N GLU A 397 -3.82 -1.95 -29.03
CA GLU A 397 -2.38 -1.76 -29.21
C GLU A 397 -1.93 -0.28 -29.09
N ARG A 398 -2.58 0.50 -28.21
CA ARG A 398 -2.26 1.91 -27.95
C ARG A 398 -2.55 2.29 -26.51
N GLU A 399 -1.93 3.38 -26.05
CA GLU A 399 -2.35 4.06 -24.82
C GLU A 399 -3.82 4.51 -24.91
N LEU A 400 -4.52 4.44 -23.79
CA LEU A 400 -5.88 4.96 -23.66
C LEU A 400 -5.85 6.44 -23.31
N THR A 401 -6.83 7.16 -23.81
CA THR A 401 -7.09 8.55 -23.42
C THR A 401 -7.91 8.59 -22.14
N HIS A 402 -7.92 9.74 -21.46
CA HIS A 402 -8.85 10.01 -20.35
C HIS A 402 -10.30 9.61 -20.68
N GLU A 403 -10.74 9.95 -21.90
CA GLU A 403 -12.09 9.68 -22.38
C GLU A 403 -12.36 8.19 -22.57
N ASP A 404 -11.38 7.41 -23.07
CA ASP A 404 -11.48 5.96 -23.16
C ASP A 404 -11.62 5.31 -21.77
N ILE A 405 -10.82 5.77 -20.79
CA ILE A 405 -10.83 5.23 -19.42
C ILE A 405 -12.14 5.58 -18.71
N LEU A 406 -12.61 6.82 -18.88
CA LEU A 406 -13.89 7.29 -18.35
C LEU A 406 -15.08 6.53 -18.96
N ASP A 407 -15.04 6.22 -20.26
CA ASP A 407 -16.06 5.41 -20.92
C ASP A 407 -16.18 4.02 -20.30
N ILE A 408 -15.04 3.36 -20.05
CA ILE A 408 -15.01 2.05 -19.36
C ILE A 408 -15.65 2.17 -17.97
N LEU A 409 -15.26 3.20 -17.19
CA LEU A 409 -15.81 3.39 -15.85
C LEU A 409 -17.34 3.56 -15.87
N LEU A 410 -17.85 4.40 -16.77
CA LEU A 410 -19.27 4.75 -16.82
C LEU A 410 -20.15 3.66 -17.45
N ASN A 411 -19.62 2.89 -18.40
CA ASN A 411 -20.40 1.96 -19.21
C ASN A 411 -20.11 0.47 -18.95
N GLN A 412 -19.10 0.14 -18.15
CA GLN A 412 -18.71 -1.25 -17.88
C GLN A 412 -18.66 -1.62 -16.40
N ILE A 413 -18.67 -0.66 -15.47
CA ILE A 413 -18.55 -0.93 -14.02
C ILE A 413 -19.85 -0.59 -13.30
N TYR A 414 -20.42 -1.57 -12.61
CA TYR A 414 -21.68 -1.42 -11.88
C TYR A 414 -21.57 -2.00 -10.47
N GLY A 415 -21.99 -1.23 -9.47
CA GLY A 415 -22.01 -1.65 -8.07
C GLY A 415 -23.39 -1.44 -7.47
N VAL A 416 -23.81 -2.37 -6.60
CA VAL A 416 -24.99 -2.23 -5.76
C VAL A 416 -24.59 -2.55 -4.33
N ASP A 417 -25.08 -1.76 -3.38
CA ASP A 417 -24.98 -2.07 -1.96
C ASP A 417 -26.28 -1.65 -1.25
N VAL A 418 -26.57 -2.30 -0.12
CA VAL A 418 -27.72 -1.97 0.72
C VAL A 418 -27.43 -0.73 1.57
N GLU A 419 -26.17 -0.51 1.94
CA GLU A 419 -25.74 0.65 2.71
C GLU A 419 -25.38 1.80 1.76
N PRO A 420 -26.09 2.95 1.79
CA PRO A 420 -25.79 4.09 0.92
C PRO A 420 -24.34 4.57 1.04
N GLY A 421 -23.81 4.50 2.26
CA GLY A 421 -22.44 4.84 2.56
C GLY A 421 -21.39 4.00 1.82
N ALA A 422 -21.63 2.70 1.66
CA ALA A 422 -20.74 1.82 0.90
C ALA A 422 -20.70 2.21 -0.58
N VAL A 423 -21.83 2.61 -1.15
CA VAL A 423 -21.90 3.10 -2.55
C VAL A 423 -21.06 4.37 -2.72
N GLU A 424 -21.09 5.29 -1.77
CA GLU A 424 -20.25 6.50 -1.78
C GLU A 424 -18.76 6.14 -1.71
N VAL A 425 -18.36 5.24 -0.80
CA VAL A 425 -16.98 4.74 -0.71
C VAL A 425 -16.57 4.11 -2.04
N THR A 426 -17.40 3.24 -2.62
CA THR A 426 -17.11 2.59 -3.91
C THR A 426 -16.89 3.61 -5.02
N ALA A 427 -17.76 4.61 -5.13
CA ALA A 427 -17.61 5.68 -6.12
C ALA A 427 -16.30 6.46 -5.93
N PHE A 428 -15.93 6.72 -4.67
CA PHE A 428 -14.66 7.35 -4.33
C PHE A 428 -13.45 6.50 -4.72
N SER A 429 -13.45 5.21 -4.38
CA SER A 429 -12.38 4.27 -4.73
C SER A 429 -12.18 4.21 -6.24
N LEU A 430 -13.28 4.18 -7.00
CA LEU A 430 -13.24 4.20 -8.47
C LEU A 430 -12.73 5.53 -9.04
N TYR A 431 -13.08 6.66 -8.41
CA TYR A 431 -12.53 7.97 -8.77
C TYR A 431 -11.02 8.06 -8.51
N LEU A 432 -10.54 7.52 -7.39
CA LEU A 432 -9.11 7.43 -7.10
C LEU A 432 -8.39 6.53 -8.11
N ALA A 433 -9.01 5.40 -8.47
CA ALA A 433 -8.47 4.52 -9.50
C ALA A 433 -8.42 5.22 -10.87
N LEU A 434 -9.43 6.03 -11.22
CA LEU A 434 -9.42 6.84 -12.44
C LEU A 434 -8.22 7.79 -12.45
N LEU A 435 -7.98 8.54 -11.37
CA LEU A 435 -6.83 9.45 -11.26
C LEU A 435 -5.46 8.75 -11.29
N GLU A 436 -5.40 7.47 -10.93
CA GLU A 436 -4.17 6.68 -10.99
C GLU A 436 -3.91 6.11 -12.39
N LEU A 437 -4.97 5.86 -13.17
CA LEU A 437 -4.90 5.28 -14.51
C LEU A 437 -4.76 6.33 -15.62
N ASP A 438 -5.16 7.57 -15.33
CA ASP A 438 -5.01 8.76 -16.16
C ASP A 438 -3.57 9.31 -16.11
#